data_AF-F4GJ64-F1
#
_entry.id   AF-F4GJ64-F1
#
_cell.length_a   1.000
_cell.length_b   1.000
_cell.length_c   1.000
_cell.angle_alpha   90.00
_cell.angle_beta   90.00
_cell.angle_gamma   90.00
#
_symmetry.space_group_name_H-M   'P 1'
#
loop_
_entity.id
_entity.type
_entity.pdbx_description
1 polymer ?
#
loop_
_entity_poly.entity_id
_entity_poly.type
_entity_poly.pdbx_seq_one_letter_code
_entity_poly.pdbx_strand_id
1 'polypeptide(L)'
;MVHSYIYPATKGKRVRVCILYASSGNENKSLRAIVSALSEGISTQGHDVEMFDMRLEGQKVVSYYDYIIVGTEAAGFWGGKIPSIVPSFLKQAGTVSGKRCMAFITKGGLRKQKTLGALMKTMEAEGMYLKTSDVVSKPDYARIIGKRLHIDANKK
;
A
#
# COMPACT_ATOMS: atom_id res chain seq x y z
N MET A 1 -4.31 44.99 -0.69
CA MET A 1 -3.21 44.00 -0.85
C MET A 1 -3.25 43.11 0.38
N VAL A 2 -3.96 41.98 0.31
CA VAL A 2 -4.25 41.13 1.48
C VAL A 2 -3.09 40.18 1.70
N HIS A 3 -2.40 40.32 2.83
CA HIS A 3 -1.40 39.38 3.32
C HIS A 3 -2.11 38.10 3.76
N SER A 4 -2.09 37.06 2.92
CA SER A 4 -2.53 35.73 3.32
C SER A 4 -1.46 35.09 4.20
N TYR A 5 -1.74 34.95 5.49
CA TYR A 5 -0.97 34.08 6.39
C TYR A 5 -1.07 32.64 5.89
N ILE A 6 0.01 32.13 5.31
CA ILE A 6 0.17 30.70 5.08
C ILE A 6 0.43 30.08 6.45
N TYR A 7 -0.60 29.50 7.05
CA TYR A 7 -0.40 28.60 8.20
C TYR A 7 0.51 27.45 7.73
N PRO A 8 1.69 27.23 8.36
CA PRO A 8 2.47 26.04 8.06
C PRO A 8 1.61 24.82 8.37
N ALA A 9 1.48 23.91 7.41
CA ALA A 9 0.85 22.61 7.63
C ALA A 9 1.41 22.04 8.95
N THR A 10 0.52 21.78 9.90
CA THR A 10 0.89 21.18 11.19
C THR A 10 1.80 19.99 10.92
N LYS A 11 3.05 20.06 11.37
CA LYS A 11 4.01 18.95 11.22
C LYS A 11 3.50 17.76 12.03
N GLY A 12 2.64 16.96 11.40
CA GLY A 12 2.30 15.64 11.88
C GLY A 12 3.59 14.85 12.09
N LYS A 13 3.58 13.93 13.06
CA LYS A 13 4.71 13.03 13.33
C LYS A 13 5.16 12.39 12.01
N ARG A 14 6.46 12.46 11.71
CA ARG A 14 7.05 11.75 10.56
C ARG A 14 6.90 10.25 10.78
N VAL A 15 6.39 9.54 9.78
CA VAL A 15 6.05 8.11 9.84
C VAL A 15 6.83 7.39 8.74
N ARG A 16 7.29 6.18 9.03
CA ARG A 16 7.92 5.31 8.02
C ARG A 16 6.86 4.44 7.37
N VAL A 17 6.71 4.59 6.07
CA VAL A 17 5.71 3.92 5.25
C VAL A 17 6.41 2.97 4.29
N CYS A 18 5.92 1.74 4.22
CA CYS A 18 6.39 0.76 3.26
C CYS A 18 5.26 0.40 2.30
N ILE A 19 5.50 0.55 0.99
CA ILE A 19 4.61 0.07 -0.06
C ILE A 19 5.16 -1.23 -0.60
N LEU A 20 4.52 -2.34 -0.21
CA LEU A 20 4.79 -3.65 -0.76
C LEU A 20 3.88 -3.90 -1.95
N TYR A 21 4.43 -4.36 -3.07
CA TYR A 21 3.62 -4.69 -4.23
C TYR A 21 4.06 -5.97 -4.92
N ALA A 22 3.10 -6.66 -5.54
CA ALA A 22 3.37 -7.83 -6.36
C ALA A 22 2.46 -7.87 -7.59
N SER A 23 3.01 -8.34 -8.70
CA SER A 23 2.26 -8.67 -9.91
C SER A 23 2.02 -10.17 -10.00
N SER A 24 1.06 -10.60 -10.81
CA SER A 24 0.73 -12.03 -10.99
C SER A 24 1.75 -12.81 -11.82
N GLY A 25 2.68 -12.12 -12.49
CA GLY A 25 3.66 -12.71 -13.40
C GLY A 25 4.93 -11.87 -13.44
N ASN A 26 5.34 -11.44 -14.63
CA ASN A 26 6.50 -10.56 -14.83
C ASN A 26 6.21 -9.10 -14.43
N GLU A 27 7.25 -8.25 -14.47
CA GLU A 27 7.14 -6.84 -14.08
C GLU A 27 5.90 -6.19 -14.71
N ASN A 28 5.10 -5.53 -13.86
CA ASN A 28 3.92 -4.80 -14.30
C ASN A 28 4.19 -3.30 -14.20
N LYS A 29 4.56 -2.68 -15.33
CA LYS A 29 4.85 -1.24 -15.42
C LYS A 29 3.69 -0.37 -14.93
N SER A 30 2.44 -0.80 -15.14
CA SER A 30 1.26 -0.05 -14.68
C SER A 30 1.14 -0.09 -13.15
N LEU A 31 1.35 -1.25 -12.51
CA LEU A 31 1.37 -1.37 -11.06
C LEU A 31 2.49 -0.52 -10.46
N ARG A 32 3.70 -0.60 -11.04
CA ARG A 32 4.85 0.20 -10.61
C ARG A 32 4.60 1.70 -10.72
N ALA A 33 3.99 2.16 -11.82
CA ALA A 33 3.61 3.57 -11.99
C ALA A 33 2.59 4.03 -10.94
N ILE A 34 1.61 3.17 -10.60
CA ILE A 34 0.63 3.44 -9.55
C ILE A 34 1.31 3.52 -8.17
N VAL A 35 2.20 2.58 -7.87
CA VAL A 35 2.98 2.56 -6.61
C VAL A 35 3.86 3.81 -6.49
N SER A 36 4.54 4.21 -7.58
CA SER A 36 5.35 5.43 -7.62
C SER A 36 4.51 6.68 -7.34
N ALA A 37 3.37 6.81 -8.02
CA ALA A 37 2.50 7.96 -7.84
C ALA A 37 1.86 8.00 -6.44
N LEU A 38 1.53 6.85 -5.86
CA LEU A 38 1.07 6.75 -4.47
C LEU A 38 2.17 7.20 -3.50
N SER A 39 3.40 6.74 -3.71
CA SER A 39 4.57 7.13 -2.92
C SER A 39 4.83 8.62 -2.96
N GLU A 40 4.78 9.24 -4.16
CA GLU A 40 4.87 10.69 -4.34
C GLU A 40 3.80 11.40 -3.52
N GLY A 41 2.54 10.97 -3.63
CA GLY A 41 1.43 11.56 -2.88
C GLY A 41 1.64 11.53 -1.37
N ILE A 42 2.06 10.38 -0.84
CA ILE A 42 2.34 10.21 0.60
C ILE A 42 3.52 11.06 1.03
N SER A 43 4.58 11.12 0.23
CA SER A 43 5.79 11.88 0.54
C SER A 43 5.52 13.38 0.66
N THR A 44 4.52 13.91 -0.06
CA THR A 44 4.11 15.33 0.09
C THR A 44 3.54 15.66 1.48
N GLN A 45 3.14 14.64 2.26
CA GLN A 45 2.72 14.81 3.65
C GLN A 45 3.90 14.81 4.64
N GLY A 46 5.14 14.65 4.17
CA GLY A 46 6.36 14.68 4.98
C GLY A 46 6.82 13.33 5.54
N HIS A 47 6.16 12.23 5.17
CA HIS A 47 6.52 10.86 5.58
C HIS A 47 7.71 10.30 4.78
N ASP A 48 8.40 9.32 5.36
CA ASP A 48 9.42 8.52 4.67
C ASP A 48 8.76 7.34 3.99
N VAL A 49 8.87 7.21 2.67
CA VAL A 49 8.22 6.16 1.90
C VAL A 49 9.24 5.32 1.15
N GLU A 50 9.17 4.01 1.35
CA GLU A 50 9.96 3.04 0.61
C GLU A 50 9.04 2.07 -0.14
N MET A 51 9.48 1.60 -1.30
CA MET A 51 8.71 0.74 -2.18
C MET A 51 9.47 -0.55 -2.43
N PHE A 52 8.81 -1.70 -2.26
CA PHE A 52 9.42 -3.01 -2.51
C PHE A 52 8.53 -3.88 -3.41
N ASP A 53 9.13 -4.40 -4.47
CA ASP A 53 8.53 -5.49 -5.23
C ASP A 53 8.77 -6.79 -4.47
N MET A 54 7.72 -7.41 -3.94
CA MET A 54 7.80 -8.63 -3.15
C MET A 54 8.45 -9.79 -3.91
N ARG A 55 8.44 -9.76 -5.25
CA ARG A 55 9.08 -10.78 -6.08
C ARG A 55 10.60 -10.66 -6.09
N LEU A 56 11.11 -9.44 -5.95
CA LEU A 56 12.54 -9.15 -5.97
C LEU A 56 13.12 -9.14 -4.56
N GLU A 57 12.30 -8.80 -3.56
CA GLU A 57 12.73 -8.47 -2.20
C GLU A 57 12.31 -9.52 -1.17
N GLY A 58 12.23 -10.79 -1.56
CA GLY A 58 11.57 -11.85 -0.79
C GLY A 58 11.91 -11.89 0.72
N GLN A 59 13.13 -11.58 1.14
CA GLN A 59 13.55 -11.66 2.54
C GLN A 59 13.52 -10.32 3.29
N LYS A 60 12.87 -9.29 2.76
CA LYS A 60 12.83 -7.97 3.39
C LYS A 60 12.02 -8.01 4.70
N VAL A 61 12.67 -7.62 5.79
CA VAL A 61 12.00 -7.42 7.09
C VAL A 61 11.33 -6.05 7.11
N VAL A 62 10.01 -6.02 7.36
CA VAL A 62 9.20 -4.79 7.33
C VAL A 62 8.71 -4.37 8.72
N SER A 63 9.18 -5.04 9.78
CA SER A 63 8.80 -4.75 11.16
C SER A 63 9.14 -3.32 11.61
N TYR A 64 10.07 -2.67 10.92
CA TYR A 64 10.49 -1.30 11.20
C TYR A 64 9.52 -0.22 10.74
N TYR A 65 8.67 -0.51 9.75
CA TYR A 65 7.73 0.49 9.23
C TYR A 65 6.51 0.60 10.13
N ASP A 66 6.03 1.82 10.34
CA ASP A 66 4.88 2.11 11.19
C ASP A 66 3.55 1.88 10.45
N TYR A 67 3.57 2.06 9.12
CA TYR A 67 2.41 1.90 8.24
C TYR A 67 2.81 1.07 7.01
N ILE A 68 2.00 0.06 6.68
CA ILE A 68 2.26 -0.82 5.53
C ILE A 68 1.13 -0.69 4.52
N ILE A 69 1.48 -0.45 3.27
CA ILE A 69 0.56 -0.48 2.14
C ILE A 69 0.86 -1.73 1.33
N VAL A 70 -0.16 -2.53 1.04
CA VAL A 70 0.00 -3.72 0.21
C VAL A 70 -0.83 -3.57 -1.07
N GLY A 71 -0.14 -3.65 -2.21
CA GLY A 71 -0.72 -3.51 -3.54
C GLY A 71 -0.56 -4.76 -4.39
N THR A 72 -1.60 -5.19 -5.08
CA THR A 72 -1.46 -6.29 -6.06
C THR A 72 -2.42 -6.14 -7.24
N GLU A 73 -2.30 -7.03 -8.21
CA GLU A 73 -3.36 -7.34 -9.15
C GLU A 73 -3.99 -8.71 -8.87
N ALA A 74 -5.03 -9.07 -9.63
CA ALA A 74 -5.59 -10.41 -9.59
C ALA A 74 -4.60 -11.43 -10.14
N ALA A 75 -4.58 -12.63 -9.56
CA ALA A 75 -3.76 -13.76 -10.02
C ALA A 75 -4.13 -14.27 -11.44
N GLY A 76 -5.22 -13.77 -12.01
CA GLY A 76 -5.71 -14.19 -13.31
C GLY A 76 -6.93 -13.37 -13.74
N PHE A 77 -7.37 -13.61 -14.98
CA PHE A 77 -8.40 -12.81 -15.63
C PHE A 77 -9.77 -12.83 -14.93
N TRP A 78 -10.15 -13.98 -14.36
CA TRP A 78 -11.42 -14.16 -13.65
C TRP A 78 -11.55 -13.34 -12.36
N GLY A 79 -10.43 -12.89 -11.78
CA GLY A 79 -10.42 -12.22 -10.48
C GLY A 79 -10.79 -13.13 -9.31
N GLY A 80 -10.82 -12.56 -8.11
CA GLY A 80 -11.15 -13.24 -6.86
C GLY A 80 -10.01 -13.99 -6.18
N LYS A 81 -8.79 -13.96 -6.74
CA LYS A 81 -7.57 -14.50 -6.13
C LYS A 81 -6.44 -13.48 -6.28
N ILE A 82 -5.52 -13.50 -5.32
CA ILE A 82 -4.28 -12.72 -5.36
C ILE A 82 -3.08 -13.65 -5.66
N PRO A 83 -1.96 -13.11 -6.17
CA PRO A 83 -0.72 -13.86 -6.37
C PRO A 83 -0.25 -14.52 -5.07
N SER A 84 0.20 -15.77 -5.13
CA SER A 84 0.66 -16.54 -3.96
C SER A 84 1.88 -15.93 -3.28
N ILE A 85 2.67 -15.13 -4.01
CA ILE A 85 3.81 -14.40 -3.44
C ILE A 85 3.39 -13.42 -2.35
N VAL A 86 2.17 -12.86 -2.40
CA VAL A 86 1.68 -11.91 -1.38
C VAL A 86 1.57 -12.57 0.01
N PRO A 87 0.77 -13.64 0.21
CA PRO A 87 0.73 -14.32 1.49
C PRO A 87 2.09 -14.94 1.88
N SER A 88 2.85 -15.49 0.91
CA SER A 88 4.18 -16.04 1.19
C SER A 88 5.14 -14.98 1.75
N PHE A 89 5.15 -13.79 1.16
CA PHE A 89 5.98 -12.68 1.60
C PHE A 89 5.58 -12.21 3.00
N LEU A 90 4.29 -11.98 3.26
CA LEU A 90 3.85 -11.44 4.55
C LEU A 90 4.20 -12.36 5.72
N LYS A 91 4.12 -13.68 5.52
CA LYS A 91 4.53 -14.69 6.53
C LYS A 91 6.01 -14.61 6.91
N GLN A 92 6.87 -14.16 6.00
CA GLN A 92 8.32 -14.08 6.20
C GLN A 92 8.83 -12.65 6.42
N ALA A 93 7.96 -11.64 6.35
CA ALA A 93 8.33 -10.21 6.44
C ALA A 93 8.62 -9.73 7.88
N GLY A 94 8.69 -10.66 8.84
CA GLY A 94 8.82 -10.37 10.27
C GLY A 94 7.49 -10.02 10.93
N THR A 95 7.53 -9.35 12.08
CA THR A 95 6.32 -8.93 12.81
C THR A 95 5.56 -7.84 12.05
N VAL A 96 4.44 -8.22 11.43
CA VAL A 96 3.46 -7.30 10.79
C VAL A 96 2.16 -7.15 11.59
N SER A 97 1.94 -8.03 12.58
CA SER A 97 0.77 -8.00 13.45
C SER A 97 0.63 -6.66 14.19
N GLY A 98 -0.61 -6.18 14.29
CA GLY A 98 -0.98 -4.91 14.90
C GLY A 98 -0.67 -3.68 14.05
N LYS A 99 0.05 -3.79 12.93
CA LYS A 99 0.40 -2.62 12.09
C LYS A 99 -0.80 -2.09 11.32
N ARG A 100 -0.98 -0.77 11.36
CA ARG A 100 -1.95 -0.06 10.53
C ARG A 100 -1.57 -0.20 9.06
N CYS A 101 -2.56 -0.46 8.22
CA CYS A 101 -2.30 -0.73 6.82
C CYS A 101 -3.40 -0.28 5.87
N MET A 102 -3.03 -0.20 4.60
CA MET A 102 -3.93 -0.01 3.47
C MET A 102 -3.76 -1.17 2.48
N ALA A 103 -4.88 -1.67 1.97
CA ALA A 103 -4.91 -2.63 0.87
C ALA A 103 -5.28 -1.93 -0.44
N PHE A 104 -4.62 -2.24 -1.55
CA PHE A 104 -5.13 -1.83 -2.85
C PHE A 104 -4.93 -2.86 -3.94
N ILE A 105 -5.78 -2.77 -4.96
CA ILE A 105 -5.61 -3.52 -6.20
C ILE A 105 -5.64 -2.62 -7.42
N THR A 106 -4.87 -2.93 -8.46
CA THR A 106 -4.87 -2.13 -9.70
C THR A 106 -5.75 -2.72 -10.79
N LYS A 107 -5.66 -4.03 -10.97
CA LYS A 107 -6.48 -4.82 -11.89
C LYS A 107 -7.05 -6.01 -11.12
N GLY A 108 -8.35 -5.97 -10.84
CA GLY A 108 -9.02 -7.04 -10.09
C GLY A 108 -9.64 -8.15 -10.93
N GLY A 109 -9.32 -8.20 -12.23
CA GLY A 109 -10.04 -9.00 -13.21
C GLY A 109 -11.50 -8.57 -13.33
N LEU A 110 -12.37 -9.50 -13.71
CA LEU A 110 -13.82 -9.27 -13.80
C LEU A 110 -14.46 -9.05 -12.41
N ARG A 111 -13.90 -9.63 -11.36
CA ARG A 111 -14.43 -9.62 -9.99
C ARG A 111 -13.56 -8.80 -9.03
N LYS A 112 -13.43 -7.50 -9.30
CA LYS A 112 -12.50 -6.62 -8.58
C LYS A 112 -12.69 -6.63 -7.06
N GLN A 113 -13.93 -6.53 -6.59
CA GLN A 113 -14.22 -6.53 -5.16
C GLN A 113 -13.87 -7.86 -4.47
N LYS A 114 -14.05 -8.99 -5.18
CA LYS A 114 -13.63 -10.29 -4.65
C LYS A 114 -12.11 -10.39 -4.53
N THR A 115 -11.37 -9.83 -5.49
CA THR A 115 -9.90 -9.76 -5.44
C THR A 115 -9.43 -8.88 -4.28
N LEU A 116 -9.99 -7.68 -4.13
CA LEU A 116 -9.66 -6.78 -3.02
C LEU A 116 -9.98 -7.44 -1.67
N GLY A 117 -11.15 -8.07 -1.54
CA GLY A 117 -11.52 -8.82 -0.34
C GLY A 117 -10.57 -9.99 -0.04
N ALA A 118 -10.05 -10.68 -1.05
CA ALA A 118 -9.04 -11.73 -0.85
C ALA A 118 -7.70 -11.16 -0.33
N LEU A 119 -7.28 -9.99 -0.84
CA LEU A 119 -6.12 -9.27 -0.32
C LEU A 119 -6.32 -8.87 1.14
N MET A 120 -7.44 -8.22 1.44
CA MET A 120 -7.77 -7.76 2.78
C MET A 120 -7.76 -8.90 3.79
N LYS A 121 -8.45 -10.01 3.48
CA LYS A 121 -8.46 -11.21 4.33
C LYS A 121 -7.07 -11.78 4.56
N THR A 122 -6.20 -11.74 3.55
CA THR A 122 -4.81 -12.21 3.68
C THR A 122 -4.03 -11.32 4.66
N MET A 123 -4.20 -10.00 4.58
CA MET A 123 -3.52 -9.06 5.48
C MET A 123 -4.03 -9.18 6.93
N GLU A 124 -5.35 -9.27 7.10
CA GLU A 124 -5.98 -9.44 8.43
C GLU A 124 -5.59 -10.77 9.09
N ALA A 125 -5.41 -11.85 8.31
CA ALA A 125 -4.95 -13.14 8.82
C ALA A 125 -3.54 -13.09 9.41
N GLU A 126 -2.69 -12.17 8.94
CA GLU A 126 -1.35 -11.90 9.51
C GLU A 126 -1.41 -10.91 10.69
N GLY A 127 -2.61 -10.58 11.17
CA GLY A 127 -2.85 -9.69 12.30
C GLY A 127 -2.73 -8.19 11.97
N MET A 128 -2.65 -7.82 10.69
CA MET A 128 -2.57 -6.41 10.29
C MET A 128 -3.92 -5.70 10.49
N TYR A 129 -3.88 -4.40 10.81
CA TYR A 129 -5.08 -3.60 11.08
C TYR A 129 -5.42 -2.71 9.88
N LEU A 130 -6.36 -3.17 9.03
CA LEU A 130 -6.79 -2.44 7.84
C LEU A 130 -7.52 -1.14 8.21
N LYS A 131 -6.98 -0.02 7.72
CA LYS A 131 -7.58 1.31 7.87
C LYS A 131 -8.40 1.70 6.65
N THR A 132 -7.88 1.40 5.47
CA THR A 132 -8.50 1.77 4.19
C THR A 132 -8.22 0.69 3.15
N SER A 133 -9.06 0.65 2.12
CA SER A 133 -8.83 -0.18 0.95
C SER A 133 -9.40 0.48 -0.30
N ASP A 134 -8.77 0.26 -1.46
CA ASP A 134 -9.26 0.86 -2.71
C ASP A 134 -8.87 0.04 -3.97
N VAL A 135 -9.58 0.29 -5.06
CA VAL A 135 -9.26 -0.17 -6.41
C VAL A 135 -8.64 0.99 -7.19
N VAL A 136 -7.32 0.96 -7.33
CA VAL A 136 -6.53 2.08 -7.87
C VAL A 136 -6.15 1.79 -9.32
N SER A 137 -6.89 2.34 -10.27
CA SER A 137 -6.73 2.02 -11.70
C SER A 137 -5.75 2.93 -12.46
N LYS A 138 -5.42 4.12 -11.91
CA LYS A 138 -4.62 5.14 -12.60
C LYS A 138 -3.62 5.82 -11.66
N PRO A 139 -2.42 6.20 -12.14
CA PRO A 139 -1.42 6.89 -11.32
C PRO A 139 -1.90 8.20 -10.68
N ASP A 140 -2.66 9.05 -11.40
CA ASP A 140 -3.12 10.32 -10.83
C ASP A 140 -4.08 10.12 -9.65
N TYR A 141 -4.94 9.10 -9.74
CA TYR A 141 -5.81 8.72 -8.64
C TYR A 141 -4.99 8.20 -7.45
N ALA A 142 -3.96 7.38 -7.72
CA ALA A 142 -3.02 6.91 -6.69
C ALA A 142 -2.33 8.07 -5.96
N ARG A 143 -1.91 9.11 -6.69
CA ARG A 143 -1.31 10.31 -6.12
C ARG A 143 -2.28 11.07 -5.23
N ILE A 144 -3.54 11.21 -5.65
CA ILE A 144 -4.59 11.87 -4.85
C ILE A 144 -4.87 11.08 -3.57
N ILE A 145 -4.99 9.75 -3.66
CA ILE A 145 -5.11 8.88 -2.49
C ILE A 145 -3.92 9.12 -1.56
N GLY A 146 -2.70 9.07 -2.10
CA GLY A 146 -1.48 9.27 -1.32
C GLY A 146 -1.44 10.60 -0.58
N LYS A 147 -1.98 11.68 -1.17
CA LYS A 147 -2.07 13.00 -0.51
C LYS A 147 -3.11 13.08 0.61
N ARG A 148 -4.12 12.22 0.57
CA ARG A 148 -5.28 12.24 1.49
C ARG A 148 -5.26 11.10 2.50
N LEU A 149 -4.41 10.11 2.29
CA LEU A 149 -4.31 8.94 3.15
C LEU A 149 -3.86 9.39 4.53
N HIS A 150 -4.71 9.17 5.53
CA HIS A 150 -4.37 9.44 6.91
C HIS A 150 -3.40 8.37 7.43
N ILE A 151 -2.14 8.77 7.58
CA ILE A 151 -1.06 7.89 8.04
C ILE A 151 -0.71 8.26 9.47
N ASP A 152 -1.00 7.33 10.36
CA ASP A 152 -0.66 7.40 11.76
C ASP A 152 0.27 6.26 12.12
N ALA A 153 1.22 6.52 13.01
CA ALA A 153 1.99 5.46 13.64
C ALA A 153 1.11 4.58 14.53
N ASN A 154 1.54 3.34 14.76
CA ASN A 154 0.93 2.52 15.79
C ASN A 154 1.00 3.23 17.16
N LYS A 155 -0.10 3.18 17.90
CA LYS A 155 -0.08 3.55 19.32
C LYS A 155 0.78 2.49 20.01
N LYS A 156 1.91 2.91 20.56
CA LYS A 156 2.75 2.07 21.41
C LYS A 156 1.98 1.69 22.67
#